data_AF-A0A1F9CPW7-F1
#
_entry.id   AF-A0A1F9CPW7-F1
#
_cell.length_a   1.000
_cell.length_b   1.000
_cell.length_c   1.000
_cell.angle_alpha   90.00
_cell.angle_beta   90.00
_cell.angle_gamma   90.00
#
_symmetry.space_group_name_H-M   'P 1'
#
loop_
_entity.id
_entity.type
_entity.pdbx_description
1 polymer ?
#
loop_
_entity_poly.entity_id
_entity_poly.type
_entity_poly.pdbx_seq_one_letter_code
_entity_poly.pdbx_strand_id
1 'polypeptide(L)'
;MDEKQAAFIKKRSVSLELAEKMLRKYIIPTVHEERRRGMKKATVGVVSLLCFSLAFFVFFFVLGTQAKMGMERPMVVKADGKALWDYLKKENYARNWNIWPGKNALYPGKEPHGALLTAYVNKVAYDAIKEKRGMFSDGSIIVKENYTADKKLAALTVMYKVKGYNLMVGDWFWAKYLPDGKIAAEGRVDACIQCHSMAKANDYIMIAPLK
;
A
#
# COMPACT_ATOMS: atom_id res chain seq x y z
N MET A 1 -67.28 63.49 -41.29
CA MET A 1 -66.63 63.16 -40.01
C MET A 1 -66.28 64.47 -39.34
N ASP A 2 -66.78 64.71 -38.13
CA ASP A 2 -66.71 65.98 -37.40
C ASP A 2 -65.30 66.24 -36.81
N GLU A 3 -64.84 67.48 -36.91
CA GLU A 3 -63.56 68.04 -36.47
C GLU A 3 -63.18 67.68 -35.02
N LYS A 4 -64.15 67.51 -34.13
CA LYS A 4 -63.93 67.09 -32.73
C LYS A 4 -63.34 65.69 -32.63
N GLN A 5 -63.74 64.80 -33.52
CA GLN A 5 -63.25 63.42 -33.54
C GLN A 5 -61.78 63.37 -34.02
N ALA A 6 -61.40 64.24 -34.97
CA ALA A 6 -60.03 64.37 -35.42
C ALA A 6 -59.10 64.92 -34.32
N ALA A 7 -59.55 65.91 -33.55
CA ALA A 7 -58.79 66.48 -32.44
C ALA A 7 -58.54 65.46 -31.32
N PHE A 8 -59.54 64.63 -30.99
CA PHE A 8 -59.40 63.57 -29.99
C PHE A 8 -58.39 62.50 -30.42
N ILE A 9 -58.45 62.07 -31.68
CA ILE A 9 -57.51 61.08 -32.24
C ILE A 9 -56.07 61.62 -32.20
N LYS A 10 -55.86 62.89 -32.58
CA LYS A 10 -54.53 63.53 -32.55
C LYS A 10 -53.97 63.65 -31.13
N LYS A 11 -54.79 63.99 -30.14
CA LYS A 11 -54.33 64.08 -28.74
C LYS A 11 -53.93 62.69 -28.20
N ARG A 12 -54.69 61.66 -28.55
CA ARG A 12 -54.40 60.27 -28.15
C ARG A 12 -53.13 59.74 -28.84
N SER A 13 -52.91 60.06 -30.11
CA SER A 13 -51.69 59.64 -30.82
C SER A 13 -50.43 60.27 -30.20
N VAL A 14 -50.47 61.56 -29.86
CA VAL A 14 -49.35 62.25 -29.19
C VAL A 14 -49.08 61.66 -27.79
N SER A 15 -50.14 61.34 -27.04
CA SER A 15 -49.97 60.71 -25.72
C SER A 15 -49.34 59.31 -25.81
N LEU A 16 -49.69 58.53 -26.84
CA LEU A 16 -49.10 57.21 -27.07
C LEU A 16 -47.65 57.30 -27.48
N GLU A 17 -47.30 58.25 -28.36
CA GLU A 17 -45.93 58.47 -28.80
C GLU A 17 -45.03 58.90 -27.62
N LEU A 18 -45.54 59.75 -26.74
CA LEU A 18 -44.81 60.16 -25.53
C LEU A 18 -44.62 58.99 -24.56
N ALA A 19 -45.63 58.15 -24.36
CA ALA A 19 -45.53 56.95 -23.54
C ALA A 19 -44.52 55.95 -24.10
N GLU A 20 -44.51 55.72 -25.42
CA GLU A 20 -43.55 54.85 -26.09
C GLU A 20 -42.11 55.38 -25.96
N LYS A 21 -41.93 56.70 -26.12
CA LYS A 21 -40.63 57.35 -25.96
C LYS A 21 -40.10 57.24 -24.53
N MET A 22 -40.97 57.34 -23.51
CA MET A 22 -40.61 57.16 -22.11
C MET A 22 -40.26 55.70 -21.79
N LEU A 23 -41.04 54.74 -22.30
CA LEU A 23 -40.75 53.31 -22.15
C LEU A 23 -39.38 52.95 -22.75
N ARG A 24 -39.10 53.41 -23.98
CA ARG A 24 -37.82 53.16 -24.66
C ARG A 24 -36.64 53.84 -23.98
N LYS A 25 -36.79 55.07 -23.50
CA LYS A 25 -35.67 55.84 -22.94
C LYS A 25 -35.33 55.43 -21.51
N TYR A 26 -36.32 55.12 -20.67
CA TYR A 26 -36.09 54.96 -19.23
C TYR A 26 -36.37 53.56 -18.70
N ILE A 27 -37.41 52.87 -19.18
CA ILE A 27 -37.86 51.60 -18.59
C ILE A 27 -37.13 50.39 -19.20
N ILE A 28 -37.02 50.33 -20.53
CA ILE A 28 -36.35 49.19 -21.19
C ILE A 28 -34.86 49.07 -20.80
N PRO A 29 -34.06 50.16 -20.76
CA PRO A 29 -32.65 50.07 -20.38
C PRO A 29 -32.44 49.63 -18.92
N THR A 30 -33.27 50.12 -18.00
CA THR A 30 -33.19 49.78 -16.56
C THR A 30 -33.54 48.32 -16.31
N VAL A 31 -34.62 47.81 -16.92
CA VAL A 31 -35.00 46.38 -16.84
C VAL A 31 -33.90 45.49 -17.44
N HIS A 32 -33.30 45.91 -18.56
CA HIS A 32 -32.18 45.18 -19.16
C HIS A 32 -30.94 45.18 -18.24
N GLU A 33 -30.65 46.29 -17.56
CA GLU A 33 -29.52 46.38 -16.64
C GLU A 33 -29.72 45.52 -15.38
N GLU A 34 -30.92 45.56 -14.78
CA GLU A 34 -31.27 44.73 -13.62
C GLU A 34 -31.21 43.24 -13.96
N ARG A 35 -31.75 42.83 -15.12
CA ARG A 35 -31.66 41.44 -15.60
C ARG A 35 -30.21 41.01 -15.82
N ARG A 36 -29.38 41.87 -16.43
CA ARG A 36 -27.96 41.59 -16.66
C ARG A 36 -27.20 41.48 -15.34
N ARG A 37 -27.52 42.30 -14.34
CA ARG A 37 -26.94 42.27 -12.99
C ARG A 37 -27.33 41.00 -12.24
N GLY A 38 -28.59 40.57 -12.32
CA GLY A 38 -29.07 39.30 -11.76
C GLY A 38 -28.38 38.09 -12.37
N MET A 39 -28.27 38.04 -13.70
CA MET A 39 -27.57 36.96 -14.41
C MET A 39 -26.09 36.85 -14.00
N LYS A 40 -25.36 37.98 -13.92
CA LYS A 40 -23.96 37.98 -13.47
C LYS A 40 -23.80 37.41 -12.05
N LYS A 41 -24.68 37.78 -11.11
CA LYS A 41 -24.67 37.25 -9.73
C LYS A 41 -24.92 35.74 -9.70
N ALA A 42 -25.88 35.25 -10.50
CA ALA A 42 -26.17 33.83 -10.60
C ALA A 42 -24.99 33.04 -11.22
N THR A 43 -24.38 33.55 -12.29
CA THR A 43 -23.22 32.91 -12.93
C THR A 43 -22.01 32.84 -11.99
N VAL A 44 -21.71 33.91 -11.24
CA VAL A 44 -20.61 33.91 -10.26
C VAL A 44 -20.87 32.90 -9.13
N GLY A 45 -22.12 32.81 -8.64
CA GLY A 45 -22.50 31.82 -7.63
C GLY A 45 -22.32 30.37 -8.10
N VAL A 46 -22.76 30.05 -9.32
CA VAL A 46 -22.64 28.70 -9.89
C VAL A 46 -21.18 28.31 -10.15
N VAL A 47 -20.36 29.21 -10.71
CA VAL A 47 -18.94 28.94 -10.96
C VAL A 47 -18.19 28.74 -9.64
N SER A 48 -18.47 29.52 -8.61
CA SER A 48 -17.83 29.37 -7.30
C SER A 48 -18.18 28.01 -6.66
N LEU A 49 -19.45 27.60 -6.69
CA LEU A 49 -19.89 26.29 -6.18
C LEU A 49 -19.24 25.11 -6.93
N LEU A 50 -19.05 25.22 -8.25
CA LEU A 50 -18.36 24.20 -9.06
C LEU A 50 -16.85 24.12 -8.77
N CYS A 51 -16.19 25.27 -8.56
CA CYS A 51 -14.78 25.28 -8.16
C CYS A 51 -14.56 24.70 -6.76
N PHE A 52 -15.45 25.01 -5.81
CA PHE A 52 -15.41 24.43 -4.46
C PHE A 52 -15.68 22.92 -4.49
N SER A 53 -16.62 22.42 -5.31
CA SER A 53 -16.90 20.99 -5.41
C SER A 53 -15.75 20.22 -6.07
N LEU A 54 -15.15 20.74 -7.14
CA LEU A 54 -13.97 20.11 -7.78
C LEU A 54 -12.77 20.07 -6.82
N ALA A 55 -12.50 21.16 -6.09
CA ALA A 55 -11.42 21.20 -5.11
C ALA A 55 -11.66 20.20 -3.96
N PHE A 56 -12.91 20.05 -3.52
CA PHE A 56 -13.29 19.06 -2.51
C PHE A 56 -13.10 17.63 -3.03
N PHE A 57 -13.53 17.32 -4.26
CA PHE A 57 -13.34 15.99 -4.85
C PHE A 57 -11.86 15.62 -5.02
N VAL A 58 -11.00 16.55 -5.45
CA VAL A 58 -9.56 16.30 -5.57
C VAL A 58 -8.93 16.06 -4.19
N PHE A 59 -9.33 16.83 -3.17
CA PHE A 59 -8.82 16.65 -1.80
C PHE A 59 -9.22 15.28 -1.21
N PHE A 60 -10.48 14.85 -1.40
CA PHE A 60 -10.93 13.52 -0.96
C PHE A 60 -10.30 12.37 -1.74
N PHE A 61 -10.01 12.55 -3.03
CA PHE A 61 -9.32 11.54 -3.84
C PHE A 61 -7.85 11.39 -3.42
N VAL A 62 -7.16 12.49 -3.12
CA VAL A 62 -5.78 12.48 -2.60
C VAL A 62 -5.71 11.87 -1.18
N LEU A 63 -6.66 12.16 -0.28
CA LEU A 63 -6.73 11.48 1.02
C LEU A 63 -7.07 9.98 0.91
N GLY A 64 -7.96 9.60 -0.02
CA GLY A 64 -8.32 8.20 -0.25
C GLY A 64 -7.17 7.33 -0.75
N THR A 65 -6.19 7.92 -1.45
CA THR A 65 -5.00 7.19 -1.93
C THR A 65 -3.94 6.97 -0.84
N GLN A 66 -3.84 7.84 0.18
CA GLN A 66 -2.88 7.64 1.27
C GLN A 66 -3.29 6.53 2.26
N ALA A 67 -4.59 6.24 2.38
CA ALA A 67 -5.09 5.16 3.23
C ALA A 67 -4.72 3.75 2.72
N LYS A 68 -4.25 3.62 1.47
CA LYS A 68 -3.84 2.34 0.87
C LYS A 68 -2.33 2.08 0.91
N MET A 69 -1.55 2.90 1.60
CA MET A 69 -0.23 2.50 2.08
C MET A 69 -0.37 1.97 3.50
N GLY A 70 -1.02 0.81 3.61
CA GLY A 70 -0.97 0.03 4.83
C GLY A 70 0.49 -0.30 5.10
N MET A 71 1.09 0.38 6.07
CA MET A 71 2.21 -0.18 6.81
C MET A 71 1.70 -1.46 7.45
N GLU A 72 1.83 -2.58 6.75
CA GLU A 72 1.92 -3.89 7.40
C GLU A 72 3.13 -3.79 8.33
N ARG A 73 2.89 -3.36 9.58
CA ARG A 73 3.91 -3.49 10.61
C ARG A 73 4.20 -4.98 10.68
N PRO A 74 5.44 -5.44 10.42
CA PRO A 74 5.76 -6.84 10.54
C PRO A 74 5.36 -7.26 11.95
N MET A 75 4.46 -8.23 12.03
CA MET A 75 4.01 -8.79 13.30
C MET A 75 5.28 -9.24 14.04
N VAL A 76 5.56 -8.62 15.19
CA VAL A 76 6.75 -8.95 15.96
C VAL A 76 6.48 -10.28 16.62
N VAL A 77 6.92 -11.36 15.96
CA VAL A 77 6.94 -12.69 16.54
C VAL A 77 7.97 -12.66 17.66
N LYS A 78 7.64 -13.21 18.84
CA LYS A 78 8.62 -13.33 19.92
C LYS A 78 9.76 -14.25 19.44
N ALA A 79 11.00 -13.94 19.79
CA ALA A 79 12.16 -14.81 19.60
C ALA A 79 12.06 -16.05 20.52
N ASP A 80 11.13 -16.93 20.21
CA ASP A 80 10.66 -18.06 20.99
C ASP A 80 10.14 -19.11 20.00
N GLY A 81 10.59 -20.35 20.13
CA GLY A 81 10.39 -21.40 19.14
C GLY A 81 8.93 -21.82 19.06
N LYS A 82 8.20 -21.80 20.18
CA LYS A 82 6.77 -22.08 20.15
C LYS A 82 6.03 -20.96 19.43
N ALA A 83 6.32 -19.71 19.77
CA ALA A 83 5.70 -18.56 19.11
C ALA A 83 5.99 -18.53 17.60
N LEU A 84 7.24 -18.83 17.21
CA LEU A 84 7.66 -18.89 15.82
C LEU A 84 6.98 -20.05 15.08
N TRP A 85 6.90 -21.24 15.67
CA TRP A 85 6.18 -22.37 15.08
C TRP A 85 4.69 -22.07 14.86
N ASP A 86 4.02 -21.49 15.87
CA ASP A 86 2.61 -21.12 15.77
C ASP A 86 2.39 -20.05 14.69
N TYR A 87 3.31 -19.10 14.57
CA TYR A 87 3.29 -18.10 13.49
C TYR A 87 3.45 -18.75 12.10
N LEU A 88 4.43 -19.63 11.91
CA LEU A 88 4.66 -20.32 10.64
C LEU A 88 3.42 -21.13 10.19
N LYS A 89 2.75 -21.80 11.11
CA LYS A 89 1.48 -22.51 10.83
C LYS A 89 0.37 -21.54 10.45
N LYS A 90 0.20 -20.46 11.22
CA LYS A 90 -0.83 -19.44 10.96
C LYS A 90 -0.67 -18.81 9.58
N GLU A 91 0.57 -18.54 9.18
CA GLU A 91 0.90 -17.98 7.86
C GLU A 91 0.79 -19.00 6.73
N ASN A 92 0.65 -20.30 7.03
CA ASN A 92 0.73 -21.39 6.06
C ASN A 92 1.93 -21.20 5.12
N TYR A 93 3.12 -21.06 5.72
CA TYR A 93 4.33 -20.60 5.02
C TYR A 93 4.61 -21.40 3.74
N ALA A 94 4.44 -22.73 3.77
CA ALA A 94 4.76 -23.60 2.65
C ALA A 94 3.90 -23.32 1.41
N ARG A 95 2.69 -22.78 1.62
CA ARG A 95 1.76 -22.38 0.56
C ARG A 95 1.89 -20.90 0.18
N ASN A 96 2.09 -20.04 1.17
CA ASN A 96 1.93 -18.60 1.00
C ASN A 96 3.25 -17.85 0.81
N TRP A 97 4.38 -18.45 1.19
CA TRP A 97 5.69 -17.81 1.07
C TRP A 97 6.40 -18.26 -0.19
N ASN A 98 7.33 -17.43 -0.65
CA ASN A 98 8.13 -17.72 -1.84
C ASN A 98 9.21 -18.74 -1.50
N ILE A 99 9.49 -19.66 -2.43
CA ILE A 99 10.75 -20.40 -2.42
C ILE A 99 11.89 -19.40 -2.66
N TRP A 100 13.04 -19.65 -2.03
CA TRP A 100 14.25 -18.87 -2.22
C TRP A 100 14.50 -18.56 -3.71
N PRO A 101 14.67 -17.28 -4.10
CA PRO A 101 14.86 -16.89 -5.50
C PRO A 101 15.97 -17.69 -6.20
N GLY A 102 15.63 -18.34 -7.32
CA GLY A 102 16.57 -19.15 -8.09
C GLY A 102 16.81 -20.57 -7.55
N LYS A 103 16.02 -21.03 -6.58
CA LYS A 103 15.96 -22.44 -6.17
C LYS A 103 14.61 -23.05 -6.55
N ASN A 104 14.62 -24.37 -6.71
CA ASN A 104 13.42 -25.18 -6.83
C ASN A 104 13.19 -25.95 -5.53
N ALA A 105 11.99 -26.49 -5.33
CA ALA A 105 11.74 -27.42 -4.22
C ALA A 105 12.64 -28.67 -4.35
N LEU A 106 13.01 -29.25 -3.20
CA LEU A 106 13.83 -30.47 -3.10
C LEU A 106 15.15 -30.39 -3.88
N TYR A 107 15.83 -29.24 -3.83
CA TYR A 107 17.17 -29.11 -4.41
C TYR A 107 18.19 -29.91 -3.58
N PRO A 108 19.31 -30.38 -4.18
CA PRO A 108 20.32 -31.13 -3.45
C PRO A 108 20.85 -30.38 -2.22
N GLY A 109 20.79 -31.06 -1.08
CA GLY A 109 21.26 -30.57 0.21
C GLY A 109 22.72 -30.91 0.48
N LYS A 110 23.18 -30.48 1.66
CA LYS A 110 24.49 -30.83 2.22
C LYS A 110 24.32 -31.06 3.72
N GLU A 111 25.09 -31.99 4.27
CA GLU A 111 25.16 -32.18 5.71
C GLU A 111 25.51 -30.86 6.43
N PRO A 112 24.91 -30.57 7.60
CA PRO A 112 23.99 -31.42 8.39
C PRO A 112 22.49 -31.26 8.06
N HIS A 113 22.15 -30.64 6.93
CA HIS A 113 20.78 -30.18 6.63
C HIS A 113 19.97 -31.19 5.80
N GLY A 114 20.41 -32.44 5.67
CA GLY A 114 19.73 -33.48 4.91
C GLY A 114 20.09 -33.50 3.43
N ALA A 115 19.59 -34.53 2.75
CA ALA A 115 19.94 -34.86 1.37
C ALA A 115 19.25 -33.95 0.35
N LEU A 116 18.04 -33.46 0.68
CA LEU A 116 17.24 -32.57 -0.17
C LEU A 116 16.69 -31.43 0.66
N LEU A 117 16.55 -30.25 0.05
CA LEU A 117 16.16 -29.02 0.72
C LEU A 117 15.06 -28.30 -0.04
N THR A 118 14.15 -27.67 0.70
CA THR A 118 13.33 -26.58 0.19
C THR A 118 13.47 -25.40 1.13
N ALA A 119 13.81 -24.22 0.60
CA ALA A 119 13.97 -23.01 1.40
C ALA A 119 12.86 -22.02 1.04
N TYR A 120 12.10 -21.60 2.04
CA TYR A 120 11.04 -20.60 1.95
C TYR A 120 11.47 -19.32 2.64
N VAL A 121 11.03 -18.19 2.11
CA VAL A 121 11.34 -16.85 2.65
C VAL A 121 10.07 -16.03 2.73
N ASN A 122 9.85 -15.37 3.87
CA ASN A 122 8.75 -14.41 3.98
C ASN A 122 8.97 -13.21 3.07
N LYS A 123 7.96 -12.36 2.90
CA LYS A 123 8.03 -11.22 1.98
C LYS A 123 9.24 -10.31 2.26
N VAL A 124 9.50 -9.99 3.53
CA VAL A 124 10.62 -9.12 3.94
C VAL A 124 11.96 -9.71 3.49
N ALA A 125 12.16 -11.01 3.72
CA ALA A 125 13.36 -11.72 3.31
C ALA A 125 13.47 -11.80 1.76
N TYR A 126 12.37 -12.12 1.09
CA TYR A 126 12.33 -12.21 -0.36
C TYR A 126 12.76 -10.92 -1.04
N ASP A 127 12.24 -9.78 -0.60
CA ASP A 127 12.55 -8.45 -1.15
C ASP A 127 14.05 -8.14 -0.97
N ALA A 128 14.61 -8.43 0.21
CA ALA A 128 16.05 -8.22 0.47
C ALA A 128 16.97 -9.03 -0.45
N ILE A 129 16.60 -10.27 -0.78
CA ILE A 129 17.34 -11.13 -1.71
C ILE A 129 17.24 -10.57 -3.14
N LYS A 130 16.02 -10.24 -3.59
CA LYS A 130 15.76 -9.74 -4.95
C LYS A 130 16.48 -8.42 -5.22
N GLU A 131 16.54 -7.55 -4.23
CA GLU A 131 17.21 -6.25 -4.31
C GLU A 131 18.71 -6.32 -4.00
N LYS A 132 19.24 -7.51 -3.70
CA LYS A 132 20.66 -7.73 -3.43
C LYS A 132 21.23 -6.83 -2.34
N ARG A 133 20.48 -6.66 -1.24
CA ARG A 133 20.85 -5.72 -0.16
C ARG A 133 22.10 -6.15 0.64
N GLY A 134 22.61 -7.37 0.43
CA GLY A 134 23.74 -7.91 1.19
C GLY A 134 23.44 -8.29 2.65
N MET A 135 22.29 -7.88 3.19
CA MET A 135 21.80 -8.21 4.53
C MET A 135 20.28 -8.24 4.59
N PHE A 136 19.75 -9.01 5.54
CA PHE A 136 18.32 -9.09 5.82
C PHE A 136 17.86 -7.99 6.78
N SER A 137 16.64 -7.49 6.57
CA SER A 137 15.97 -6.56 7.49
C SER A 137 15.34 -7.31 8.68
N ASP A 138 15.13 -6.60 9.79
CA ASP A 138 14.37 -7.14 10.94
C ASP A 138 13.01 -7.67 10.48
N GLY A 139 12.57 -8.80 11.05
CA GLY A 139 11.35 -9.47 10.60
C GLY A 139 11.58 -10.52 9.50
N SER A 140 12.78 -10.60 8.93
CA SER A 140 13.11 -11.62 7.92
C SER A 140 13.07 -13.02 8.53
N ILE A 141 12.33 -13.94 7.89
CA ILE A 141 12.27 -15.34 8.29
C ILE A 141 12.62 -16.22 7.09
N ILE A 142 13.54 -17.16 7.33
CA ILE A 142 13.96 -18.18 6.37
C ILE A 142 13.62 -19.53 6.99
N VAL A 143 12.75 -20.28 6.33
CA VAL A 143 12.41 -21.66 6.70
C VAL A 143 13.10 -22.59 5.73
N LYS A 144 13.89 -23.53 6.24
CA LYS A 144 14.52 -24.57 5.44
C LYS A 144 13.97 -25.91 5.88
N GLU A 145 13.21 -26.54 4.99
CA GLU A 145 12.76 -27.92 5.15
C GLU A 145 13.89 -28.86 4.73
N ASN A 146 14.23 -29.78 5.62
CA ASN A 146 15.31 -30.74 5.48
C ASN A 146 14.69 -32.11 5.21
N TYR A 147 15.00 -32.68 4.06
CA TYR A 147 14.43 -33.94 3.60
C TYR A 147 15.49 -35.05 3.52
N THR A 148 15.05 -36.29 3.74
CA THR A 148 15.85 -37.48 3.42
C THR A 148 15.96 -37.69 1.91
N ALA A 149 16.81 -38.62 1.48
CA ALA A 149 16.93 -39.00 0.06
C ALA A 149 15.61 -39.50 -0.54
N ASP A 150 14.77 -40.15 0.29
CA ASP A 150 13.43 -40.62 -0.07
C ASP A 150 12.36 -39.50 -0.04
N LYS A 151 12.78 -38.22 0.01
CA LYS A 151 11.88 -37.05 0.04
C LYS A 151 10.94 -37.02 1.26
N LYS A 152 11.35 -37.63 2.38
CA LYS A 152 10.61 -37.53 3.66
C LYS A 152 11.11 -36.33 4.46
N LEU A 153 10.19 -35.50 4.96
CA LEU A 153 10.55 -34.37 5.81
C LEU A 153 11.14 -34.88 7.12
N ALA A 154 12.39 -34.49 7.40
CA ALA A 154 13.13 -34.91 8.59
C ALA A 154 13.17 -33.81 9.66
N ALA A 155 13.27 -32.55 9.26
CA ALA A 155 13.26 -31.40 10.18
C ALA A 155 12.97 -30.10 9.44
N LEU A 156 12.52 -29.08 10.18
CA LEU A 156 12.57 -27.69 9.74
C LEU A 156 13.69 -26.98 10.51
N THR A 157 14.55 -26.26 9.80
CA THR A 157 15.54 -25.36 10.40
C THR A 157 15.21 -23.94 9.99
N VAL A 158 15.03 -23.05 10.95
CA VAL A 158 14.49 -21.71 10.76
C VAL A 158 15.47 -20.68 11.29
N MET A 159 15.66 -19.62 10.50
CA MET A 159 16.38 -18.41 10.90
C MET A 159 15.38 -17.26 10.96
N TYR A 160 15.32 -16.54 12.08
CA TYR A 160 14.46 -15.38 12.26
C TYR A 160 15.29 -14.18 12.72
N LYS A 161 15.26 -13.08 11.96
CA LYS A 161 16.01 -11.86 12.27
C LYS A 161 15.21 -10.96 13.21
N VAL A 162 15.71 -10.78 14.42
CA VAL A 162 15.03 -10.07 15.51
C VAL A 162 15.91 -8.95 16.03
N LYS A 163 15.47 -7.71 15.80
CA LYS A 163 16.20 -6.50 16.20
C LYS A 163 16.73 -6.60 17.63
N GLY A 164 18.05 -6.48 17.80
CA GLY A 164 18.73 -6.48 19.09
C GLY A 164 18.77 -7.81 19.83
N TYR A 165 18.31 -8.91 19.22
CA TYR A 165 18.29 -10.21 19.88
C TYR A 165 19.69 -10.80 20.09
N ASN A 166 20.59 -10.62 19.12
CA ASN A 166 21.92 -11.20 19.16
C ASN A 166 22.91 -10.41 18.29
N LEU A 167 23.22 -9.20 18.74
CA LEU A 167 24.01 -8.20 17.99
C LEU A 167 25.34 -8.75 17.45
N MET A 168 26.00 -9.64 18.20
CA MET A 168 27.29 -10.20 17.81
C MET A 168 27.21 -11.12 16.58
N VAL A 169 26.04 -11.71 16.33
CA VAL A 169 25.81 -12.67 15.24
C VAL A 169 24.64 -12.27 14.35
N GLY A 170 24.47 -10.97 14.11
CA GLY A 170 23.56 -10.44 13.10
C GLY A 170 22.08 -10.57 13.47
N ASP A 171 21.76 -10.63 14.77
CA ASP A 171 20.39 -10.62 15.29
C ASP A 171 19.55 -11.86 14.91
N TRP A 172 20.22 -12.97 14.59
CA TRP A 172 19.56 -14.22 14.26
C TRP A 172 19.12 -15.01 15.50
N PHE A 173 17.82 -15.30 15.56
CA PHE A 173 17.22 -16.40 16.34
C PHE A 173 17.19 -17.65 15.47
N TRP A 174 17.67 -18.77 16.02
CA TRP A 174 17.75 -20.05 15.32
C TRP A 174 16.73 -21.01 15.92
N ALA A 175 16.09 -21.85 15.11
CA ALA A 175 15.25 -22.93 15.61
C ALA A 175 15.35 -24.18 14.73
N LYS A 176 15.24 -25.34 15.35
CA LYS A 176 15.08 -26.63 14.69
C LYS A 176 13.82 -27.31 15.23
N TYR A 177 12.92 -27.67 14.33
CA TYR A 177 11.70 -28.41 14.63
C TYR A 177 11.77 -29.80 14.00
N LEU A 178 11.27 -30.79 14.71
CA LEU A 178 10.91 -32.08 14.12
C LEU A 178 9.61 -31.93 13.31
N PRO A 179 9.23 -32.91 12.45
CA PRO A 179 8.05 -32.81 11.61
C PRO A 179 6.72 -32.63 12.37
N ASP A 180 6.67 -33.07 13.63
CA ASP A 180 5.53 -32.90 14.54
C ASP A 180 5.49 -31.51 15.22
N GLY A 181 6.49 -30.67 14.97
CA GLY A 181 6.64 -29.35 15.59
C GLY A 181 7.38 -29.36 16.93
N LYS A 182 7.87 -30.51 17.41
CA LYS A 182 8.72 -30.55 18.60
C LYS A 182 9.99 -29.73 18.37
N ILE A 183 10.29 -28.85 19.32
CA ILE A 183 11.51 -28.03 19.30
C ILE A 183 12.69 -28.93 19.69
N ALA A 184 13.61 -29.12 18.75
CA ALA A 184 14.87 -29.85 18.97
C ALA A 184 16.01 -28.91 19.42
N ALA A 185 15.98 -27.65 18.98
CA ALA A 185 16.90 -26.61 19.41
C ALA A 185 16.28 -25.23 19.12
N GLU A 186 16.58 -24.22 19.92
CA GLU A 186 16.15 -22.85 19.66
C GLU A 186 17.06 -21.79 20.31
N GLY A 187 16.93 -20.54 19.87
CA GLY A 187 17.61 -19.38 20.45
C GLY A 187 18.97 -19.09 19.86
N ARG A 188 19.96 -18.85 20.72
CA ARG A 188 21.37 -18.61 20.36
C ARG A 188 22.12 -19.93 20.30
N VAL A 189 21.81 -20.75 19.28
CA VAL A 189 22.35 -22.11 19.18
C VAL A 189 23.79 -22.09 18.67
N ASP A 190 24.76 -22.36 19.54
CA ASP A 190 26.20 -22.26 19.23
C ASP A 190 26.62 -23.05 17.99
N ALA A 191 26.14 -24.29 17.83
CA ALA A 191 26.46 -25.11 16.66
C ALA A 191 25.97 -24.48 15.34
N CYS A 192 24.79 -23.85 15.35
CA CYS A 192 24.27 -23.13 14.19
C CYS A 192 25.13 -21.89 13.91
N ILE A 193 25.40 -21.11 14.95
CA ILE A 193 26.18 -19.87 14.87
C ILE A 193 27.59 -20.14 14.34
N GLN A 194 28.29 -21.13 14.90
CA GLN A 194 29.68 -21.43 14.56
C GLN A 194 29.82 -21.81 13.08
N CYS A 195 28.98 -22.72 12.58
CA CYS A 195 29.01 -23.09 11.17
C CYS A 195 28.65 -21.89 10.28
N HIS A 196 27.56 -21.19 10.60
CA HIS A 196 27.09 -20.08 9.77
C HIS A 196 28.00 -18.84 9.80
N SER A 197 28.87 -18.71 10.81
CA SER A 197 29.83 -17.61 10.93
C SER A 197 30.85 -17.56 9.79
N MET A 198 31.10 -18.66 9.10
CA MET A 198 31.90 -18.66 7.86
C MET A 198 31.28 -17.78 6.77
N ALA A 199 29.97 -17.56 6.80
CA ALA A 199 29.24 -16.69 5.90
C ALA A 199 28.87 -15.34 6.55
N LYS A 200 29.60 -14.88 7.56
CA LYS A 200 29.34 -13.59 8.24
C LYS A 200 29.26 -12.40 7.28
N ALA A 201 30.10 -12.38 6.24
CA ALA A 201 30.09 -11.34 5.20
C ALA A 201 28.84 -11.39 4.28
N ASN A 202 28.10 -12.50 4.32
CA ASN A 202 26.85 -12.72 3.60
C ASN A 202 25.68 -12.86 4.60
N ASP A 203 25.73 -12.12 5.71
CA ASP A 203 24.72 -12.11 6.77
C ASP A 203 24.39 -13.50 7.36
N TYR A 204 25.41 -14.35 7.49
CA TYR A 204 25.30 -15.73 8.01
C TYR A 204 24.55 -16.69 7.06
N ILE A 205 24.40 -16.34 5.78
CA ILE A 205 23.62 -17.10 4.81
C ILE A 205 24.50 -17.87 3.86
N MET A 206 24.20 -19.16 3.69
CA MET A 206 24.97 -20.10 2.87
C MET A 206 24.20 -20.65 1.66
N ILE A 207 22.97 -20.18 1.41
CA ILE A 207 22.14 -20.68 0.30
C ILE A 207 22.59 -20.08 -1.03
N ALA A 208 22.84 -18.77 -1.06
CA ALA A 208 23.35 -18.00 -2.19
C ALA A 208 23.93 -16.65 -1.72
N PRO A 209 24.77 -15.98 -2.53
CA PRO A 209 25.19 -14.60 -2.27
C PRO A 209 24.00 -13.64 -2.23
N LEU A 210 24.04 -12.69 -1.30
CA LEU A 210 23.03 -11.63 -1.14
C LEU A 210 23.40 -10.33 -1.88
N LYS A 211 24.56 -10.26 -2.54
CA LYS A 211 25.03 -9.15 -3.37
C LYS A 211 25.67 -9.69 -4.65
#